data_AF-A0A6G3ZBA2-F1
#
_entry.id   AF-A0A6G3ZBA2-F1
#
_cell.length_a   1.000
_cell.length_b   1.000
_cell.length_c   1.000
_cell.angle_alpha   90.00
_cell.angle_beta   90.00
_cell.angle_gamma   90.00
#
_symmetry.space_group_name_H-M   'P 1'
#
loop_
_entity.id
_entity.type
_entity.pdbx_description
1 polymer ?
#
loop_
_entity_poly.entity_id
_entity_poly.type
_entity_poly.pdbx_seq_one_letter_code
_entity_poly.pdbx_strand_id
1 'polypeptide(L)'
;MLTPDSTDGQRLWDMFGVYPWKFILKYDGERNWMTEGRYPLRPRLLWKHFQDAAVQIGVRFGNRTQYALLDIDRGSPYLTMSAITQLREALETIGIVRTIPIRSSWSD
;
A
#
# COMPACT_ATOMS: atom_id res chain seq x y z
N MET A 1 -7.78 -19.88 -10.13
CA MET A 1 -6.59 -19.26 -9.51
C MET A 1 -6.60 -19.68 -8.05
N LEU A 2 -5.56 -20.34 -7.54
CA LEU A 2 -5.56 -20.79 -6.14
C LEU A 2 -5.22 -19.59 -5.24
N THR A 3 -6.20 -19.12 -4.46
CA THR A 3 -6.02 -18.12 -3.41
C THR A 3 -5.34 -18.74 -2.18
N PRO A 4 -4.83 -17.92 -1.24
CA PRO A 4 -4.44 -18.42 0.07
C PRO A 4 -5.64 -19.03 0.80
N ASP A 5 -5.41 -20.05 1.62
CA ASP A 5 -6.47 -20.68 2.41
C ASP A 5 -6.87 -19.80 3.60
N SER A 6 -6.00 -18.88 4.03
CA SER A 6 -6.29 -17.92 5.10
C SER A 6 -7.21 -16.79 4.62
N THR A 7 -8.17 -16.41 5.46
CA THR A 7 -9.06 -15.25 5.21
C THR A 7 -8.26 -13.97 5.01
N ASP A 8 -7.17 -13.77 5.77
CA ASP A 8 -6.33 -12.59 5.63
C ASP A 8 -5.58 -12.57 4.29
N GLY A 9 -5.10 -13.72 3.81
CA GLY A 9 -4.46 -13.80 2.51
C GLY A 9 -5.43 -13.58 1.36
N GLN A 10 -6.69 -14.01 1.50
CA GLN A 10 -7.76 -13.70 0.55
C GLN A 10 -8.06 -12.20 0.52
N ARG A 11 -8.26 -11.57 1.70
CA ARG A 11 -8.49 -10.13 1.81
C ARG A 11 -7.34 -9.30 1.26
N LEU A 12 -6.09 -9.71 1.52
CA LEU A 12 -4.91 -9.07 0.96
C LEU A 12 -4.93 -9.12 -0.57
N TRP A 13 -5.31 -10.26 -1.16
CA TRP A 13 -5.46 -10.38 -2.61
C TRP A 13 -6.60 -9.49 -3.14
N ASP A 14 -7.76 -9.46 -2.48
CA ASP A 14 -8.88 -8.63 -2.91
C ASP A 14 -8.53 -7.13 -2.94
N MET A 15 -7.70 -6.68 -2.00
CA MET A 15 -7.26 -5.28 -1.92
C MET A 15 -6.14 -4.94 -2.92
N PHE A 16 -5.12 -5.79 -3.03
CA PHE A 16 -3.87 -5.46 -3.73
C PHE A 16 -3.70 -6.19 -5.08
N GLY A 17 -4.53 -7.21 -5.35
CA GLY A 17 -4.49 -8.03 -6.56
C GLY A 17 -5.14 -7.41 -7.79
N VAL A 18 -5.71 -6.20 -7.68
CA VAL A 18 -6.42 -5.49 -8.77
C VAL A 18 -5.52 -5.25 -9.99
N TYR A 19 -4.24 -4.93 -9.74
CA TYR A 19 -3.22 -4.79 -10.79
C TYR A 19 -1.98 -5.62 -10.43
N PRO A 20 -1.89 -6.88 -10.90
CA PRO A 20 -0.84 -7.80 -10.47
C PRO A 20 0.49 -7.61 -11.22
N TRP A 21 0.57 -6.68 -12.16
CA TRP A 21 1.75 -6.49 -12.99
C TRP A 21 2.70 -5.45 -12.39
N LYS A 22 4.00 -5.58 -12.70
CA LYS A 22 5.03 -4.60 -12.30
C LYS A 22 5.08 -4.38 -10.78
N PHE A 23 4.92 -5.45 -10.01
CA PHE A 23 5.07 -5.40 -8.56
C PHE A 23 6.53 -5.14 -8.17
N ILE A 24 6.73 -4.61 -6.98
CA ILE A 24 8.04 -4.23 -6.46
C ILE A 24 8.42 -5.12 -5.29
N LEU A 25 9.70 -5.46 -5.23
CA LEU A 25 10.29 -6.26 -4.16
C LEU A 25 11.52 -5.54 -3.61
N LYS A 26 11.78 -5.72 -2.34
CA LYS A 26 13.05 -5.37 -1.70
C LYS A 26 13.36 -6.45 -0.67
N TYR A 27 14.50 -7.10 -0.85
CA TYR A 27 14.97 -8.10 0.11
C TYR A 27 15.78 -7.43 1.22
N ASP A 28 15.82 -8.06 2.39
CA ASP A 28 16.66 -7.60 3.49
C ASP A 28 18.14 -7.53 3.06
N GLY A 29 18.85 -6.51 3.55
CA GLY A 29 20.20 -6.18 3.11
C GLY A 29 20.30 -5.48 1.75
N GLU A 30 19.24 -5.44 0.94
CA GLU A 30 19.25 -4.68 -0.32
C GLU A 30 18.86 -3.21 -0.09
N ARG A 31 19.54 -2.31 -0.80
CA ARG A 31 19.22 -0.87 -0.76
C ARG A 31 18.10 -0.48 -1.73
N ASN A 32 18.01 -1.17 -2.86
CA ASN A 32 17.18 -0.75 -3.98
C ASN A 32 15.94 -1.62 -4.12
N TRP A 33 14.84 -1.01 -4.52
CA TRP A 33 13.64 -1.72 -4.95
C TRP A 33 13.84 -2.31 -6.35
N MET A 34 13.43 -3.56 -6.54
CA MET A 34 13.37 -4.22 -7.84
C MET A 34 11.94 -4.22 -8.35
N THR A 35 11.75 -3.98 -9.65
CA THR A 35 10.43 -4.14 -10.30
C THR A 35 10.41 -5.47 -11.05
N GLU A 36 9.51 -6.38 -10.68
CA GLU A 36 9.26 -7.63 -11.39
C GLU A 36 8.12 -7.44 -12.39
N GLY A 37 8.39 -7.72 -13.66
CA GLY A 37 7.45 -7.53 -14.75
C GLY A 37 7.39 -8.70 -15.74
N ARG A 38 8.13 -9.78 -15.49
CA ARG A 38 8.18 -10.96 -16.36
C ARG A 38 6.91 -11.80 -16.25
N TYR A 39 6.18 -11.71 -15.15
CA TYR A 39 4.93 -12.44 -14.91
C TYR A 39 4.00 -11.64 -13.97
N PRO A 40 2.68 -11.91 -13.99
CA PRO A 40 1.76 -11.28 -13.04
C PRO A 40 1.93 -11.91 -11.66
N LEU A 41 1.86 -11.07 -10.62
CA LEU A 41 1.81 -11.48 -9.23
C LEU A 41 0.66 -12.46 -9.01
N ARG A 42 0.93 -13.55 -8.31
CA ARG A 42 -0.06 -14.57 -7.95
C ARG A 42 -0.48 -14.41 -6.49
N PRO A 43 -1.70 -14.83 -6.09
CA PRO A 43 -2.22 -14.58 -4.75
C PRO A 43 -1.37 -15.26 -3.68
N ARG A 44 -0.97 -16.51 -3.93
CA ARG A 44 -0.06 -17.25 -3.05
C ARG A 44 1.33 -16.63 -2.95
N LEU A 45 1.82 -15.98 -4.00
CA LEU A 45 3.13 -15.33 -3.99
C LEU A 45 3.08 -14.02 -3.20
N LEU A 46 2.02 -13.22 -3.40
CA LEU A 46 1.76 -12.03 -2.59
C LEU A 46 1.68 -12.40 -1.11
N TRP A 47 0.87 -13.40 -0.77
CA TRP A 47 0.73 -13.85 0.61
C TRP A 47 2.03 -14.37 1.21
N LYS A 48 2.78 -15.19 0.47
CA LYS A 48 4.09 -15.69 0.90
C LYS A 48 5.05 -14.55 1.23
N HIS A 49 5.20 -13.57 0.34
CA HIS A 49 6.10 -12.44 0.58
C HIS A 49 5.62 -11.51 1.69
N PHE A 50 4.30 -11.31 1.82
CA PHE A 50 3.74 -10.52 2.91
C PHE A 50 4.02 -11.12 4.29
N GLN A 51 4.10 -12.45 4.39
CA GLN A 51 4.43 -13.15 5.64
C GLN A 51 5.93 -13.20 5.94
N ASP A 52 6.79 -12.89 4.97
CA ASP A 52 8.24 -13.00 5.08
C ASP A 52 8.84 -11.67 5.53
N ALA A 53 9.28 -11.59 6.78
CA ALA A 53 9.88 -10.37 7.34
C ALA A 53 11.16 -9.92 6.63
N ALA A 54 11.82 -10.81 5.87
CA ALA A 54 12.99 -10.47 5.06
C ALA A 54 12.63 -9.93 3.66
N VAL A 55 11.34 -9.78 3.35
CA VAL A 55 10.86 -9.30 2.05
C VAL A 55 9.85 -8.18 2.23
N GLN A 56 10.12 -7.04 1.60
CA GLN A 56 9.12 -6.01 1.40
C GLN A 56 8.54 -6.18 0.00
N ILE A 57 7.22 -6.34 -0.08
CA ILE A 57 6.48 -6.43 -1.34
C ILE A 57 5.52 -5.26 -1.47
N GLY A 58 5.48 -4.68 -2.67
CA GLY A 58 4.52 -3.66 -3.04
C GLY A 58 3.88 -3.96 -4.38
N VAL A 59 2.62 -3.54 -4.56
CA VAL A 59 1.94 -3.55 -5.85
C VAL A 59 1.89 -2.13 -6.39
N ARG A 60 2.00 -1.97 -7.71
CA ARG A 60 1.81 -0.66 -8.33
C ARG A 60 0.33 -0.38 -8.53
N PHE A 61 -0.06 0.88 -8.43
CA PHE A 61 -1.35 1.31 -8.93
C PHE A 61 -1.36 1.27 -10.46
N GLY A 62 -2.49 0.86 -11.02
CA GLY A 62 -2.77 1.11 -12.43
C GLY A 62 -3.14 2.57 -12.67
N ASN A 63 -3.85 2.85 -13.78
CA ASN A 63 -4.44 4.17 -14.03
C ASN A 63 -5.67 4.46 -13.15
N ARG A 64 -6.08 3.51 -12.31
CA ARG A 64 -7.19 3.60 -11.35
C ARG A 64 -6.73 2.99 -10.04
N THR A 65 -7.14 3.60 -8.93
CA THR A 65 -6.96 3.06 -7.58
C THR A 65 -8.22 3.25 -6.76
N GLN A 66 -8.43 2.39 -5.77
CA GLN A 66 -9.54 2.49 -4.82
C GLN A 66 -9.12 3.18 -3.51
N TYR A 67 -7.82 3.27 -3.25
CA TYR A 67 -7.26 3.89 -2.06
C TYR A 67 -5.92 4.54 -2.37
N ALA A 68 -5.52 5.47 -1.50
CA ALA A 68 -4.18 6.02 -1.45
C ALA A 68 -3.78 6.15 0.01
N LEU A 69 -2.47 6.07 0.27
CA LEU A 69 -1.91 6.39 1.57
C LEU A 69 -1.13 7.70 1.42
N LEU A 70 -1.50 8.70 2.22
CA LEU A 70 -0.75 9.94 2.33
C LEU A 70 0.10 9.85 3.59
N ASP A 71 1.41 9.87 3.39
CA ASP A 71 2.37 9.87 4.47
C ASP A 71 2.62 11.31 4.93
N ILE A 72 2.45 11.56 6.23
CA ILE A 72 2.63 12.89 6.83
C ILE A 72 3.61 12.75 7.98
N ASP A 73 4.84 13.21 7.72
CA ASP A 73 5.91 13.17 8.70
C ASP A 73 5.64 14.02 9.94
N ARG A 74 6.23 13.62 11.07
CA ARG A 74 6.30 14.46 12.26
C ARG A 74 7.00 15.78 11.95
N GLY A 75 6.40 16.88 12.42
CA GLY A 75 6.91 18.23 12.17
C GLY A 75 6.54 18.79 10.79
N SER A 76 5.85 18.01 9.95
CA SER A 76 5.24 18.52 8.73
C SER A 76 4.26 19.64 9.06
N PRO A 77 4.21 20.74 8.27
CA PRO A 77 3.17 21.76 8.40
C PRO A 77 1.76 21.19 8.18
N TYR A 78 1.66 20.04 7.50
CA TYR A 78 0.42 19.32 7.28
C TYR A 78 -0.03 18.47 8.48
N LEU A 79 0.80 18.30 9.53
CA LEU A 79 0.45 17.59 10.75
C LEU A 79 -0.18 18.52 11.80
N THR A 80 -1.14 19.32 11.38
CA THR A 80 -1.97 20.16 12.26
C THR A 80 -3.44 19.91 11.97
N MET A 81 -4.32 20.10 12.95
CA MET A 81 -5.74 19.83 12.75
C MET A 81 -6.33 20.64 11.59
N SER A 82 -5.96 21.92 11.47
CA SER A 82 -6.40 22.80 10.37
C SER A 82 -5.89 22.32 9.01
N ALA A 83 -4.61 21.95 8.91
CA ALA A 83 -4.04 21.48 7.65
C ALA A 83 -4.60 20.12 7.22
N ILE A 84 -4.88 19.22 8.17
CA ILE A 84 -5.56 17.94 7.87
C ILE A 84 -6.99 18.19 7.37
N THR A 85 -7.72 19.16 7.94
CA THR A 85 -9.04 19.54 7.43
C THR A 85 -8.95 20.08 6.01
N GLN A 86 -8.03 21.00 5.72
CA GLN A 86 -7.83 21.53 4.36
C GLN A 86 -7.42 20.43 3.37
N LEU A 87 -6.59 19.48 3.81
CA LEU A 87 -6.19 18.34 3.00
C LEU A 87 -7.40 17.45 2.67
N ARG A 88 -8.31 17.22 3.61
CA ARG A 88 -9.57 16.49 3.36
C ARG A 88 -10.46 17.25 2.37
N GLU A 89 -10.63 18.55 2.54
CA GLU A 89 -11.39 19.38 1.59
C GLU A 89 -10.81 19.29 0.17
N ALA A 90 -9.47 19.34 0.04
CA ALA A 90 -8.81 19.18 -1.25
C ALA A 90 -9.03 17.78 -1.85
N LEU A 91 -8.97 16.72 -1.03
CA LEU A 91 -9.24 15.34 -1.46
C LEU A 91 -10.67 15.14 -1.94
N GLU A 92 -11.64 15.80 -1.30
CA GLU A 92 -13.04 15.78 -1.73
C GLU A 92 -13.21 16.35 -3.14
N THR A 93 -12.43 17.39 -3.52
CA THR A 93 -12.51 17.98 -4.87
C THR A 93 -12.11 17.01 -5.99
N ILE A 94 -11.36 15.95 -5.67
CA ILE A 94 -10.95 14.90 -6.62
C ILE A 94 -11.69 13.58 -6.40
N GLY A 95 -12.77 13.59 -5.60
CA GLY A 95 -13.64 12.43 -5.37
C GLY A 95 -13.21 11.50 -4.23
N ILE A 96 -12.22 11.86 -3.43
CA ILE A 96 -11.80 11.10 -2.25
C ILE A 96 -12.52 11.67 -1.01
N VAL A 97 -13.69 11.09 -0.70
CA VAL A 97 -14.60 11.60 0.34
C VAL A 97 -14.53 10.87 1.68
N ARG A 98 -13.64 9.86 1.80
CA ARG A 98 -13.45 9.09 3.03
C ARG A 98 -11.96 8.93 3.31
N THR A 99 -11.55 9.37 4.49
CA THR A 99 -10.18 9.18 4.99
C THR A 99 -10.20 8.38 6.28
N ILE A 100 -9.24 7.46 6.44
CA ILE A 100 -9.02 6.72 7.69
C ILE A 100 -7.69 7.23 8.25
N PRO A 101 -7.69 8.05 9.32
CA PRO A 101 -6.44 8.47 9.93
C PRO A 101 -5.80 7.28 10.63
N ILE A 102 -4.55 6.99 10.27
CA ILE A 102 -3.72 5.97 10.93
C ILE A 102 -2.44 6.63 11.45
N ARG A 103 -1.95 6.17 12.59
CA ARG A 103 -0.65 6.58 13.14
C ARG A 103 0.26 5.36 13.08
N SER A 104 1.41 5.47 12.41
CA SER A 104 2.44 4.44 12.46
C SER A 104 2.94 4.27 13.91
N SER A 105 3.23 3.04 14.32
CA SER A 105 3.91 2.78 15.59
C SER A 105 5.31 3.38 15.53
N TRP A 106 5.71 4.17 16.54
CA TRP A 106 6.99 4.90 16.68
C TRP A 106 7.04 6.32 16.10
N SER A 107 6.06 7.14 16.45
CA SER A 107 6.25 8.59 16.50
C SER A 107 5.94 9.05 17.92
N ASP A 108 6.98 9.20 18.75
CA ASP A 108 6.91 10.08 19.92
C ASP A 108 6.59 11.52 19.48
#